data_AF-A0A1G5LL99-F1
#
_entry.id   AF-A0A1G5LL99-F1
#
_cell.length_a   1.000
_cell.length_b   1.000
_cell.length_c   1.000
_cell.angle_alpha   90.00
_cell.angle_beta   90.00
_cell.angle_gamma   90.00
#
_symmetry.space_group_name_H-M   'P 1'
#
loop_
_entity.id
_entity.type
_entity.pdbx_description
1 polymer ?
#
loop_
_entity_poly.entity_id
_entity_poly.type
_entity_poly.pdbx_seq_one_letter_code
_entity_poly.pdbx_strand_id
1 'polypeptide(L)'
;MSVVAENLGVARSNLIKQTQSQTSRSRGRPPLPDAALVEAIKGQDVCDLMLSAVEHRFGPVTRLPHTIEWLTDNGSCYVAGPTRSFARELGLEPRTTLLESPQSNGMAEAFVRTIKRDYARVSSYPDARSVTAALPGWVAHYTQLHPHRALGCRSPREFIAARQTQEAMSAL
;
A
#
# COMPACT_ATOMS: atom_id res chain seq x y z
N MET A 1 -34.12 16.92 -27.00
CA MET A 1 -32.88 16.89 -26.17
C MET A 1 -33.01 15.73 -25.18
N SER A 2 -33.29 14.53 -25.68
CA SER A 2 -32.31 13.54 -26.18
C SER A 2 -31.66 12.83 -25.00
N VAL A 3 -32.33 11.84 -24.40
CA VAL A 3 -32.21 10.42 -24.79
C VAL A 3 -30.75 9.98 -24.71
N VAL A 4 -30.24 9.71 -23.49
CA VAL A 4 -29.37 8.58 -23.09
C VAL A 4 -29.37 8.50 -21.54
N ALA A 5 -30.48 8.04 -20.93
CA ALA A 5 -30.49 7.63 -19.52
C ALA A 5 -31.20 6.28 -19.34
N GLU A 6 -31.22 5.47 -20.40
CA GLU A 6 -31.55 4.06 -20.39
C GLU A 6 -30.28 3.31 -20.82
N ASN A 7 -29.44 2.91 -19.86
CA ASN A 7 -28.54 1.75 -20.00
C ASN A 7 -27.79 1.29 -18.74
N LEU A 8 -28.23 1.68 -17.54
CA LEU A 8 -27.80 1.03 -16.30
C LEU A 8 -29.05 0.78 -15.47
N GLY A 9 -29.60 -0.43 -15.58
CA GLY A 9 -30.79 -0.91 -14.88
C GLY A 9 -30.62 -0.95 -13.36
N VAL A 10 -30.52 0.21 -12.73
CA VAL A 10 -30.52 0.38 -11.28
C VAL A 10 -31.76 1.18 -10.92
N ALA A 11 -32.83 0.46 -10.58
CA ALA A 11 -34.06 1.06 -10.07
C ALA A 11 -33.77 1.89 -8.82
N ARG A 12 -34.23 3.16 -8.82
CA ARG A 12 -34.08 4.16 -7.74
C ARG A 12 -34.76 3.77 -6.41
N SER A 13 -35.45 2.64 -6.34
CA SER A 13 -36.24 2.22 -5.18
C SER A 13 -35.44 1.57 -4.04
N ASN A 14 -34.14 1.28 -4.22
CA ASN A 14 -33.31 0.69 -3.16
C ASN A 14 -32.54 1.71 -2.30
N LEU A 15 -32.53 3.00 -2.67
CA LEU A 15 -31.72 4.01 -1.98
C LEU A 15 -32.35 4.57 -0.68
N ILE A 16 -33.65 4.34 -0.45
CA ILE A 16 -34.37 4.90 0.71
C ILE A 16 -34.55 3.88 1.85
N LYS A 17 -34.35 2.57 1.62
CA LYS A 17 -34.45 1.54 2.68
C LYS A 17 -33.17 1.32 3.48
N GLN A 18 -32.00 1.80 3.02
CA GLN A 18 -30.74 1.67 3.78
C GLN A 18 -30.46 2.86 4.70
N THR A 19 -31.22 3.95 4.61
CA THR A 19 -30.98 5.18 5.39
C THR A 19 -31.59 5.16 6.80
N GLN A 20 -32.36 4.12 7.17
CA GLN A 20 -33.03 4.03 8.48
C GLN A 20 -32.43 3.01 9.46
N SER A 21 -31.26 2.42 9.19
CA SER A 21 -30.57 1.55 10.17
C SER A 21 -29.11 1.89 10.47
N GLN A 22 -28.54 2.95 9.90
CA GLN A 22 -27.22 3.43 10.33
C GLN A 22 -27.38 4.48 11.41
N THR A 23 -27.67 4.02 12.63
CA THR A 23 -27.37 4.79 13.83
C THR A 23 -25.88 5.10 13.79
N SER A 24 -25.53 6.38 13.84
CA SER A 24 -24.14 6.85 13.85
C SER A 24 -23.46 6.35 15.12
N ARG A 25 -22.82 5.17 15.07
CA ARG A 25 -21.90 4.74 16.12
C ARG A 25 -20.72 5.70 16.14
N SER A 26 -20.42 6.23 17.32
CA SER A 26 -19.18 6.95 17.58
C SER A 26 -18.01 6.14 17.04
N ARG A 27 -17.07 6.82 16.36
CA ARG A 27 -15.86 6.19 15.80
C ARG A 27 -14.95 5.77 16.95
N GLY A 28 -15.27 4.65 17.59
CA GLY A 28 -14.38 3.97 18.51
C GLY A 28 -13.11 3.52 17.78
N ARG A 29 -12.05 3.27 18.57
CA ARG A 29 -10.79 2.69 18.08
C ARG A 29 -11.11 1.46 17.21
N PRO A 30 -10.61 1.38 15.96
CA PRO A 30 -10.84 0.21 15.12
C PRO A 30 -10.39 -1.07 15.86
N PRO A 31 -11.04 -2.21 15.61
CA PRO A 31 -10.63 -3.47 16.21
C PRO A 31 -9.15 -3.70 15.94
N LEU A 32 -8.43 -4.13 16.97
CA LEU A 32 -7.01 -4.46 16.83
C LEU A 32 -6.87 -5.54 15.74
N PRO A 33 -5.81 -5.50 14.93
CA PRO A 33 -5.51 -6.58 14.01
C PRO A 33 -5.48 -7.90 14.81
N ASP A 34 -5.97 -8.98 14.20
CA ASP A 34 -6.00 -10.30 14.81
C ASP A 34 -4.59 -10.64 15.33
N ALA A 35 -4.48 -10.76 16.66
CA ALA A 35 -3.21 -10.92 17.34
C ALA A 35 -2.48 -12.18 16.86
N ALA A 36 -3.21 -13.23 16.48
CA ALA A 36 -2.62 -14.44 15.93
C ALA A 36 -2.02 -14.21 14.53
N LEU A 37 -2.65 -13.36 13.71
CA LEU A 37 -2.11 -12.97 12.39
C LEU A 37 -0.85 -12.11 12.51
N VAL A 38 -0.78 -11.22 13.51
CA VAL A 38 0.40 -10.38 13.76
C VAL A 38 1.54 -11.18 14.38
N GLU A 39 1.24 -12.07 15.32
CA GLU A 39 2.21 -12.98 15.97
C GLU A 39 2.76 -14.03 15.00
N ALA A 40 1.98 -14.40 13.97
CA ALA A 40 2.40 -15.33 12.94
C ALA A 40 3.46 -14.76 11.98
N ILE A 41 3.67 -13.44 11.92
CA ILE A 41 4.70 -12.83 11.06
C ILE A 41 6.07 -13.07 11.70
N LYS A 42 6.77 -14.10 11.22
CA LYS A 42 8.11 -14.47 11.68
C LYS A 42 9.17 -13.75 10.85
N GLY A 43 10.41 -13.74 11.36
CA GLY A 43 11.56 -13.23 10.61
C GLY A 43 11.71 -13.90 9.24
N GLN A 44 11.32 -15.17 9.11
CA GLN A 44 11.35 -15.89 7.83
C GLN A 44 10.39 -15.28 6.81
N ASP A 45 9.15 -14.96 7.20
CA ASP A 45 8.17 -14.34 6.29
C ASP A 45 8.67 -12.98 5.77
N VAL A 46 9.42 -12.26 6.60
CA VAL A 46 10.05 -11.00 6.24
C VAL A 46 11.22 -11.21 5.24
N CYS A 47 12.01 -12.27 5.40
CA CYS A 47 13.03 -12.64 4.42
C CYS A 47 12.41 -13.05 3.08
N ASP A 48 11.38 -13.88 3.09
CA ASP A 48 10.68 -14.33 1.88
C ASP A 48 10.04 -13.14 1.15
N LEU A 49 9.48 -12.19 1.90
CA LEU A 49 8.96 -10.93 1.37
C LEU A 49 10.07 -10.09 0.71
N MET A 50 11.23 -9.95 1.34
CA MET A 50 12.36 -9.20 0.77
C MET A 50 12.82 -9.80 -0.55
N LEU A 51 13.01 -11.12 -0.58
CA LEU A 51 13.42 -11.83 -1.80
C LEU A 51 12.39 -11.63 -2.92
N SER A 52 11.12 -11.89 -2.62
CA SER A 52 10.02 -11.73 -3.58
C SER A 52 9.93 -10.30 -4.12
N ALA A 53 10.13 -9.30 -3.27
CA ALA A 53 10.08 -7.89 -3.66
C ALA A 53 11.28 -7.50 -4.55
N VAL A 54 12.49 -7.97 -4.22
CA VAL A 54 13.70 -7.75 -5.03
C VAL A 54 13.54 -8.41 -6.39
N GLU A 55 13.14 -9.68 -6.43
CA GLU A 55 12.94 -10.42 -7.68
C GLU A 55 11.86 -9.78 -8.55
N HIS A 56 10.73 -9.39 -7.95
CA HIS A 56 9.65 -8.72 -8.68
C HIS A 56 10.11 -7.39 -9.29
N ARG A 57 10.99 -6.63 -8.59
CA ARG A 57 11.41 -5.31 -9.03
C ARG A 57 12.59 -5.33 -10.00
N PHE A 58 13.56 -6.21 -9.78
CA PHE A 58 14.86 -6.21 -10.46
C PHE A 58 15.10 -7.47 -11.31
N GLY A 59 14.17 -8.43 -11.30
CA GLY A 59 14.34 -9.74 -11.92
C GLY A 59 15.14 -10.70 -11.04
N PRO A 60 15.46 -11.91 -11.54
CA PRO A 60 16.21 -12.91 -10.79
C PRO A 60 17.66 -12.43 -10.61
N VAL A 61 17.93 -11.78 -9.48
CA VAL A 61 19.24 -11.27 -9.11
C VAL A 61 19.70 -11.91 -7.81
N THR A 62 20.95 -12.37 -7.76
CA THR A 62 21.55 -12.88 -6.52
C THR A 62 21.81 -11.75 -5.53
N ARG A 63 22.10 -10.55 -6.03
CA ARG A 63 22.35 -9.34 -5.25
C ARG A 63 22.02 -8.10 -6.10
N LEU A 64 21.53 -7.05 -5.46
CA LEU A 64 21.24 -5.78 -6.12
C LEU A 64 22.52 -5.15 -6.71
N PRO A 65 22.42 -4.50 -7.89
CA PRO A 65 23.58 -3.89 -8.55
C PRO A 65 24.12 -2.66 -7.82
N HIS A 66 23.31 -2.03 -6.96
CA HIS A 66 23.70 -0.96 -6.07
C HIS A 66 22.99 -1.13 -4.73
N THR A 67 23.62 -0.66 -3.65
CA THR A 67 23.04 -0.73 -2.31
C THR A 67 21.77 0.13 -2.24
N ILE A 68 20.68 -0.45 -1.75
CA ILE A 68 19.41 0.27 -1.52
C ILE A 68 19.13 0.28 -0.03
N GLU A 69 18.86 1.46 0.54
CA GLU A 69 18.47 1.55 1.94
C GLU A 69 17.06 0.97 2.14
N TRP A 70 16.93 0.06 3.11
CA TRP A 70 15.68 -0.58 3.48
C TRP A 70 15.25 -0.08 4.86
N LEU A 71 14.35 0.90 4.87
CA LEU A 71 13.84 1.53 6.08
C LEU A 71 12.67 0.75 6.67
N THR A 72 12.77 0.42 7.96
CA THR A 72 11.73 -0.28 8.74
C THR A 72 11.55 0.37 10.11
N ASP A 73 10.46 0.03 10.81
CA ASP A 73 10.33 0.35 12.23
C ASP A 73 11.21 -0.58 13.09
N ASN A 74 11.15 -0.40 14.42
CA ASN A 74 11.93 -1.21 15.36
C ASN A 74 11.25 -2.54 15.74
N GLY A 75 10.32 -3.05 14.92
CA GLY A 75 9.69 -4.35 15.13
C GLY A 75 10.72 -5.47 15.25
N SER A 76 10.49 -6.42 16.17
CA SER A 76 11.45 -7.49 16.50
C SER A 76 11.86 -8.33 15.29
N CYS A 77 10.94 -8.58 14.35
CA CYS A 77 11.21 -9.32 13.12
C CYS A 77 12.16 -8.57 12.17
N TYR A 78 12.16 -7.23 12.17
CA TYR A 78 13.02 -6.40 11.32
C TYR A 78 14.41 -6.18 11.94
N VAL A 79 14.50 -6.09 13.27
CA VAL A 79 15.79 -5.89 13.97
C VAL A 79 16.57 -7.18 14.24
N ALA A 80 15.93 -8.34 14.07
CA ALA A 80 16.56 -9.64 14.27
C ALA A 80 17.83 -9.81 13.40
N GLY A 81 18.88 -10.35 14.01
CA GLY A 81 20.18 -10.57 13.36
C GLY A 81 20.09 -11.33 12.03
N PRO A 82 19.40 -12.48 11.97
CA PRO A 82 19.22 -13.23 10.72
C PRO A 82 18.55 -12.41 9.61
N THR A 83 17.47 -11.69 9.93
CA THR A 83 16.75 -10.82 8.97
C THR A 83 17.68 -9.74 8.39
N ARG A 84 18.46 -9.08 9.25
CA ARG A 84 19.41 -8.03 8.83
C ARG A 84 20.59 -8.57 8.04
N SER A 85 21.05 -9.80 8.32
CA SER A 85 22.08 -10.47 7.52
C SER A 85 21.57 -10.76 6.11
N PHE A 86 20.38 -11.37 6.02
CA PHE A 86 19.75 -11.71 4.76
C PHE A 86 19.50 -10.49 3.88
N ALA A 87 19.02 -9.39 4.45
CA ALA A 87 18.86 -8.12 3.74
C ALA A 87 20.19 -7.66 3.09
N ARG A 88 21.31 -7.74 3.82
CA ARG A 88 22.63 -7.33 3.29
C ARG A 88 23.15 -8.25 2.19
N GLU A 89 22.86 -9.55 2.27
CA GLU A 89 23.17 -10.52 1.22
C GLU A 89 22.45 -10.14 -0.09
N LEU A 90 21.19 -9.71 -0.01
CA LEU A 90 20.44 -9.18 -1.17
C LEU A 90 20.94 -7.82 -1.68
N GLY A 91 21.81 -7.12 -0.93
CA GLY A 91 22.27 -5.77 -1.27
C GLY A 91 21.36 -4.66 -0.73
N LEU A 92 20.49 -4.97 0.24
CA LEU A 92 19.74 -3.98 1.01
C LEU A 92 20.56 -3.54 2.23
N GLU A 93 20.54 -2.26 2.58
CA GLU A 93 21.11 -1.74 3.82
C GLU A 93 19.98 -1.50 4.84
N PRO A 94 19.86 -2.33 5.90
CA PRO A 94 18.80 -2.18 6.89
C PRO A 94 18.96 -0.91 7.70
N ARG A 95 17.96 -0.02 7.63
CA ARG A 95 17.84 1.19 8.44
C ARG A 95 16.61 1.06 9.33
N THR A 96 16.71 1.53 10.57
CA THR A 96 15.54 1.66 11.44
C THR A 96 15.29 3.12 11.79
N THR A 97 14.01 3.44 11.97
CA THR A 97 13.59 4.76 12.43
C THR A 97 14.15 5.04 13.82
N LEU A 98 14.71 6.24 14.04
CA LEU A 98 15.04 6.68 15.39
C LEU A 98 13.79 6.59 16.27
N LEU A 99 13.95 6.17 17.53
CA LEU A 99 12.87 5.91 18.49
C LEU A 99 11.87 7.07 18.66
N GLU A 100 12.25 8.29 18.29
CA GLU A 100 11.47 9.52 18.50
C GLU A 100 11.05 10.23 17.20
N SER A 101 11.14 9.60 16.03
CA SER A 101 10.66 10.19 14.77
C SER A 101 9.55 9.36 14.10
N PRO A 102 8.29 9.52 14.54
CA PRO A 102 7.12 8.90 13.90
C PRO A 102 6.97 9.24 12.40
N GLN A 103 7.64 10.29 11.91
CA GLN A 103 7.50 10.74 10.52
C GLN A 103 8.22 9.84 9.52
N SER A 104 9.27 9.12 9.94
CA SER A 104 10.15 8.38 9.02
C SER A 104 9.48 7.17 8.37
N ASN A 105 8.54 6.51 9.04
CA ASN A 105 7.66 5.50 8.43
C ASN A 105 6.35 6.09 7.87
N GLY A 106 6.17 7.41 7.95
CA GLY A 106 4.92 8.09 7.64
C GLY A 106 4.46 7.91 6.19
N MET A 107 5.37 7.66 5.26
CA MET A 107 5.03 7.34 3.87
C MET A 107 4.33 5.98 3.75
N ALA A 108 4.89 4.93 4.35
CA ALA A 108 4.29 3.60 4.32
C ALA A 108 2.95 3.59 5.07
N GLU A 109 2.88 4.27 6.22
CA GLU A 109 1.64 4.44 6.97
C GLU A 109 0.56 5.19 6.17
N ALA A 110 0.92 6.28 5.50
CA ALA A 110 -0.01 7.03 4.65
C ALA A 110 -0.51 6.19 3.47
N PHE A 111 0.36 5.38 2.87
CA PHE A 111 -0.01 4.44 1.82
C PHE A 111 -1.02 3.41 2.32
N VAL A 112 -0.70 2.68 3.40
CA VAL A 112 -1.60 1.66 3.98
C VAL A 112 -2.92 2.28 4.42
N ARG A 113 -2.88 3.49 5.00
CA ARG A 113 -4.08 4.24 5.39
C ARG A 113 -4.95 4.57 4.19
N THR A 114 -4.36 4.93 3.05
CA THR A 114 -5.10 5.19 1.81
C THR A 114 -5.77 3.93 1.29
N ILE A 115 -5.04 2.81 1.23
CA ILE A 115 -5.60 1.51 0.82
C ILE A 115 -6.79 1.12 1.71
N LYS A 116 -6.62 1.21 3.03
CA LYS A 116 -7.70 0.89 3.99
C LYS A 116 -8.90 1.82 3.84
N ARG A 117 -8.66 3.13 3.71
CA ARG A 117 -9.72 4.16 3.68
C ARG A 117 -10.51 4.13 2.38
N ASP A 118 -9.83 4.07 1.24
CA ASP A 118 -10.42 4.36 -0.06
C ASP A 118 -10.77 3.12 -0.86
N TYR A 119 -10.27 1.94 -0.47
CA TYR A 119 -10.55 0.69 -1.16
C TYR A 119 -11.24 -0.30 -0.24
N ALA A 120 -10.57 -0.71 0.85
CA ALA A 120 -11.10 -1.76 1.72
C ALA A 120 -12.40 -1.37 2.43
N ARG A 121 -12.52 -0.13 2.93
CA ARG A 121 -13.74 0.33 3.65
C ARG A 121 -14.94 0.59 2.77
N VAL A 122 -14.74 0.90 1.49
CA VAL A 122 -15.83 1.23 0.54
C VAL A 122 -16.27 0.03 -0.28
N SER A 123 -15.53 -1.08 -0.20
CA SER A 123 -15.83 -2.30 -0.93
C SER A 123 -16.42 -3.36 -0.01
N SER A 124 -17.44 -4.07 -0.48
CA SER A 124 -18.05 -5.17 0.28
C SER A 124 -17.32 -6.48 0.01
N TYR A 125 -16.38 -6.84 0.88
CA TYR A 125 -15.72 -8.14 0.87
C TYR A 125 -16.12 -8.96 2.09
N PRO A 126 -16.39 -10.27 1.92
CA PRO A 126 -16.89 -11.12 3.01
C PRO A 126 -15.82 -11.54 4.01
N ASP A 127 -14.54 -11.56 3.60
CA ASP A 127 -13.43 -12.09 4.41
C ASP A 127 -12.07 -11.48 4.02
N ALA A 128 -11.05 -11.76 4.83
CA ALA A 128 -9.67 -11.29 4.62
C ALA A 128 -9.04 -11.85 3.35
N ARG A 129 -9.37 -13.08 2.94
CA ARG A 129 -8.82 -13.70 1.72
C ARG A 129 -9.26 -12.94 0.48
N SER A 130 -10.53 -12.53 0.45
CA SER A 130 -11.12 -11.73 -0.62
C SER A 130 -10.48 -10.34 -0.70
N VAL A 131 -10.16 -9.73 0.45
CA VAL A 131 -9.38 -8.48 0.51
C VAL A 131 -7.97 -8.68 -0.06
N THR A 132 -7.26 -9.73 0.37
CA THR A 132 -5.91 -10.04 -0.12
C THR A 132 -5.88 -10.27 -1.62
N ALA A 133 -6.88 -10.97 -2.18
CA ALA A 133 -7.00 -11.19 -3.62
C ALA A 133 -7.22 -9.88 -4.42
N ALA A 134 -7.87 -8.88 -3.81
CA ALA A 134 -8.13 -7.59 -4.44
C ALA A 134 -6.97 -6.59 -4.32
N LEU A 135 -6.06 -6.79 -3.35
CA LEU A 135 -4.91 -5.88 -3.11
C LEU A 135 -4.11 -5.54 -4.37
N PRO A 136 -3.69 -6.49 -5.24
CA PRO A 136 -2.93 -6.15 -6.44
C PRO A 136 -3.66 -5.16 -7.35
N GLY A 137 -4.97 -5.32 -7.51
CA GLY A 137 -5.80 -4.41 -8.30
C GLY A 137 -5.86 -3.01 -7.70
N TRP A 138 -5.96 -2.89 -6.37
CA TRP A 138 -5.96 -1.59 -5.69
C TRP A 138 -4.60 -0.92 -5.74
N VAL A 139 -3.50 -1.66 -5.62
CA VAL A 139 -2.14 -1.12 -5.77
C VAL A 139 -1.93 -0.63 -7.20
N ALA A 140 -2.38 -1.39 -8.21
CA ALA A 140 -2.33 -0.96 -9.60
C ALA A 140 -3.13 0.33 -9.82
N HIS A 141 -4.36 0.40 -9.32
CA HIS A 141 -5.18 1.60 -9.39
C HIS A 141 -4.52 2.79 -8.67
N TYR A 142 -4.02 2.60 -7.44
CA TYR A 142 -3.32 3.62 -6.68
C TYR A 142 -2.11 4.18 -7.45
N THR A 143 -1.29 3.29 -8.01
CA THR A 143 -0.02 3.69 -8.65
C THR A 143 -0.20 4.27 -10.05
N GLN A 144 -1.24 3.87 -10.77
CA GLN A 144 -1.41 4.19 -12.19
C GLN A 144 -2.52 5.21 -12.46
N LEU A 145 -3.56 5.27 -11.63
CA LEU A 145 -4.80 6.00 -11.94
C LEU A 145 -5.24 6.96 -10.83
N HIS A 146 -4.96 6.66 -9.56
CA HIS A 146 -5.48 7.44 -8.44
C HIS A 146 -4.86 8.86 -8.41
N PRO A 147 -5.68 9.93 -8.50
CA PRO A 147 -5.15 11.29 -8.54
C PRO A 147 -4.77 11.78 -7.14
N HIS A 148 -3.53 12.24 -6.97
CA HIS A 148 -3.06 12.79 -5.69
C HIS A 148 -2.95 14.31 -5.75
N ARG A 149 -3.66 15.01 -4.86
CA ARG A 149 -3.59 16.49 -4.77
C ARG A 149 -2.17 17.01 -4.60
N ALA A 150 -1.37 16.36 -3.76
CA ALA A 150 0.03 16.72 -3.53
C ALA A 150 0.92 16.54 -4.78
N LEU A 151 0.48 15.75 -5.77
CA LEU A 151 1.18 15.51 -7.03
C LEU A 151 0.55 16.30 -8.20
N GLY A 152 -0.23 17.35 -7.91
CA GLY A 152 -0.94 18.12 -8.93
C GLY A 152 -2.08 17.34 -9.59
N CYS A 153 -2.77 16.49 -8.82
CA CYS A 153 -3.82 15.58 -9.27
C CYS A 153 -3.37 14.52 -10.29
N ARG A 154 -2.08 14.20 -10.31
CA ARG A 154 -1.51 13.09 -11.08
C ARG A 154 -1.44 11.81 -10.24
N SER A 155 -1.41 10.66 -10.91
CA SER A 155 -1.03 9.40 -10.28
C SER A 155 0.48 9.36 -9.99
N PRO A 156 0.96 8.47 -9.10
CA PRO A 156 2.39 8.33 -8.83
C PRO A 156 3.22 8.04 -10.10
N ARG A 157 2.73 7.19 -11.01
CA ARG A 157 3.44 6.90 -12.27
C ARG A 157 3.47 8.10 -13.20
N GLU A 158 2.36 8.81 -13.37
CA GLU A 158 2.32 10.03 -14.17
C GLU A 158 3.28 11.10 -13.63
N PHE A 159 3.33 11.23 -12.30
CA PHE A 159 4.24 12.16 -11.65
C PHE A 159 5.71 11.80 -11.90
N ILE A 160 6.09 10.53 -11.74
CA ILE A 160 7.47 10.07 -12.00
C ILE A 160 7.84 10.29 -13.47
N ALA A 161 6.97 9.90 -14.41
CA ALA A 161 7.22 10.05 -15.84
C ALA A 161 7.44 11.54 -16.21
N ALA A 162 6.58 12.43 -15.71
CA ALA A 162 6.71 13.87 -15.97
C ALA A 162 8.02 14.45 -15.42
N ARG A 163 8.48 13.99 -14.25
CA ARG A 163 9.76 14.42 -13.67
C ARG A 163 10.95 13.95 -14.50
N GLN A 164 10.93 12.69 -14.93
CA GLN A 164 12.00 12.12 -15.76
C GLN A 164 12.11 12.86 -17.10
N THR A 165 10.98 13.20 -17.73
CA THR A 165 10.97 14.04 -18.93
C THR A 165 11.60 15.41 -18.67
N GLN A 166 11.25 16.06 -17.57
CA GLN A 166 11.80 17.37 -17.22
C GLN A 166 13.30 17.32 -16.91
N GLU A 167 13.76 16.30 -16.20
CA GLU A 167 15.18 16.08 -15.90
C GLU A 167 15.98 15.82 -17.18
N ALA A 168 15.45 15.01 -18.12
CA ALA A 168 16.07 14.78 -19.41
C ALA A 168 16.13 16.04 -20.28
N MET A 169 15.09 16.88 -20.26
CA MET A 169 15.07 18.14 -21.02
C MET A 169 16.00 19.20 -20.44
N SER A 170 16.21 19.23 -19.12
CA SER A 170 17.14 20.16 -18.47
C SER A 170 18.62 19.73 -18.57
N ALA A 171 18.87 18.48 -18.95
CA ALA A 171 20.22 17.95 -19.14
C ALA A 171 20.74 18.10 -20.59
N LEU A 172 19.91 18.66 -21.49
CA LEU A 172 20.22 19.04 -22.87
C LEU A 172 20.54 20.54 -22.95
#